data_AF-A0A8I1SJG4-F1
#
_entry.id   AF-A0A8I1SJG4-F1
#
_cell.length_a   1.000
_cell.length_b   1.000
_cell.length_c   1.000
_cell.angle_alpha   90.00
_cell.angle_beta   90.00
_cell.angle_gamma   90.00
#
_symmetry.space_group_name_H-M   'P 1'
#
loop_
_entity.id
_entity.type
_entity.pdbx_description
1 polymer ?
#
loop_
_entity_poly.entity_id
_entity_poly.type
_entity_poly.pdbx_seq_one_letter_code
_entity_poly.pdbx_strand_id
1 'polypeptide(L)' 'MKETSLIINKNDPTIRPPKEIDLPNGTKTVEIATNDSNSQIISVDYVWDTFFDSPSVSLDFMEDRNQPKVQ' A
#
# COMPACT_ATOMS: atom_id res chain seq x y z
N MET A 1 -8.75 13.64 -13.04
CA MET A 1 -7.89 14.17 -11.96
C MET A 1 -8.77 14.90 -10.97
N LYS A 2 -8.49 14.77 -9.67
CA LYS A 2 -9.19 15.52 -8.62
C LYS A 2 -8.17 16.34 -7.85
N GLU A 3 -8.55 17.56 -7.51
CA GLU A 3 -7.72 18.47 -6.72
C GLU A 3 -8.07 18.34 -5.24
N THR A 4 -7.08 18.57 -4.38
CA THR A 4 -7.27 18.68 -2.95
C THR A 4 -6.36 19.76 -2.37
N SER A 5 -6.68 20.22 -1.17
CA SER A 5 -5.89 21.22 -0.47
C SER A 5 -4.63 20.62 0.14
N LEU A 6 -3.49 21.28 -0.11
CA LEU A 6 -2.28 21.12 0.69
C LEU A 6 -2.44 21.96 1.96
N ILE A 7 -2.26 21.33 3.12
CA ILE A 7 -2.33 21.99 4.43
C ILE A 7 -0.91 22.10 4.96
N ILE A 8 -0.37 23.31 4.96
CA ILE A 8 0.99 23.57 5.44
C ILE A 8 0.91 23.99 6.91
N ASN A 9 1.21 23.05 7.82
CA ASN A 9 1.51 23.39 9.21
C ASN A 9 3.02 23.63 9.33
N LYS A 10 3.43 24.44 10.31
CA LYS A 10 4.79 25.00 10.46
C LYS A 10 5.94 24.12 9.94
N ASN A 11 5.93 22.80 10.19
CA ASN A 11 6.91 21.84 9.68
C ASN A 11 6.34 20.53 9.07
N ASP A 12 5.01 20.36 8.99
CA ASP A 12 4.41 19.07 8.59
C ASP A 12 3.28 19.30 7.58
N PRO A 13 3.60 19.34 6.27
CA PRO A 13 2.61 19.47 5.22
C PRO A 13 1.78 18.19 5.10
N THR A 14 0.46 18.33 5.10
CA THR A 14 -0.46 17.20 4.93
C THR A 14 -1.36 17.43 3.72
N ILE A 15 -1.57 16.40 2.92
CA ILE A 15 -2.63 16.36 1.91
C ILE A 15 -3.82 15.59 2.46
N ARG A 16 -5.05 16.01 2.14
CA ARG A 16 -6.25 15.21 2.43
C ARG A 16 -6.72 14.55 1.15
N PRO A 17 -6.54 13.23 0.95
CA PRO A 17 -7.08 12.57 -0.22
C PRO A 17 -8.60 12.81 -0.33
N PRO A 18 -9.12 13.12 -1.52
CA PRO A 18 -10.56 13.10 -1.77
C PRO A 18 -11.12 11.72 -1.41
N LYS A 19 -12.36 11.66 -0.92
CA LYS A 19 -12.99 10.40 -0.51
C LYS A 19 -13.02 9.35 -1.63
N GLU A 20 -13.03 9.77 -2.89
CA GLU A 20 -13.06 8.86 -4.04
C GLU A 20 -11.68 8.35 -4.46
N ILE A 21 -10.59 8.86 -3.84
CA ILE A 21 -9.25 8.32 -3.93
C ILE A 21 -9.04 7.45 -2.70
N ASP A 22 -9.64 6.26 -2.71
CA ASP A 22 -9.50 5.27 -1.66
C ASP A 22 -8.13 4.60 -1.77
N LEU A 23 -7.28 4.81 -0.76
CA LEU A 23 -6.15 3.91 -0.53
C LEU A 23 -6.71 2.55 -0.08
N PRO A 24 -6.06 1.43 -0.43
CA PRO A 24 -6.48 0.11 0.05
C PRO A 24 -6.67 0.09 1.57
N ASN A 25 -7.74 -0.57 2.03
CA ASN A 25 -8.07 -0.60 3.44
C ASN A 25 -6.93 -1.22 4.26
N GLY A 26 -6.50 -0.51 5.30
CA GLY A 26 -5.37 -0.92 6.15
C GLY A 26 -4.01 -0.38 5.73
N THR A 27 -3.90 0.42 4.65
CA THR A 27 -2.66 1.14 4.30
C THR A 27 -2.24 2.03 5.46
N LYS A 28 -1.08 1.76 6.07
CA LYS A 28 -0.51 2.59 7.14
C LYS A 28 0.65 3.44 6.66
N THR A 29 1.37 2.96 5.65
CA THR A 29 2.58 3.56 5.12
C THR A 29 2.49 3.67 3.60
N VAL A 30 2.99 4.78 3.08
CA VAL A 30 3.10 5.07 1.65
C VAL A 30 4.52 5.50 1.33
N GLU A 31 4.97 5.15 0.13
CA GLU A 31 6.17 5.68 -0.47
C GLU A 31 5.79 6.87 -1.35
N ILE A 32 6.64 7.91 -1.36
CA ILE A 32 6.48 9.05 -2.26
C ILE A 32 7.63 9.04 -3.26
N ALA A 33 7.33 8.69 -4.50
CA ALA A 33 8.25 8.79 -5.61
C ALA A 33 8.11 10.16 -6.29
N THR A 34 9.21 10.88 -6.46
CA THR A 34 9.21 12.22 -7.08
C THR A 34 9.84 12.19 -8.47
N ASN A 35 9.32 13.01 -9.37
CA ASN A 35 9.98 13.42 -10.60
C ASN A 35 10.00 14.95 -10.69
N ASP A 36 10.58 15.50 -11.75
CA ASP A 36 10.84 16.95 -11.88
C ASP A 36 9.61 17.85 -11.70
N SER A 37 8.39 17.33 -11.87
CA SER A 37 7.15 18.11 -11.82
C SER A 37 6.03 17.50 -10.97
N ASN A 38 6.14 16.23 -10.57
CA ASN A 38 5.06 15.50 -9.91
C ASN A 38 5.59 14.55 -8.85
N SER A 39 4.76 14.30 -7.83
CA SER A 39 4.95 13.24 -6.86
C SER A 39 3.87 12.17 -7.03
N GLN A 40 4.26 10.91 -6.95
CA GLN A 40 3.36 9.75 -6.94
C GLN A 40 3.34 9.14 -5.54
N ILE A 41 2.15 8.81 -5.06
CA ILE A 41 1.94 8.17 -3.76
C ILE A 41 1.64 6.71 -4.03
N ILE A 42 2.45 5.82 -3.44
CA ILE A 42 2.41 4.38 -3.68
C ILE A 42 2.21 3.68 -2.34
N SER A 43 1.20 2.83 -2.22
CA SER A 43 0.99 2.03 -1.00
C SER A 43 2.06 0.94 -0.90
N VAL A 44 2.91 1.00 0.14
CA VAL A 44 4.08 0.12 0.27
C VAL A 44 3.68 -1.33 0.58
N ASP A 45 2.57 -1.51 1.30
CA ASP A 45 2.06 -2.81 1.77
C ASP A 45 1.49 -3.69 0.64
N TYR A 46 1.47 -3.20 -0.60
CA TYR A 46 0.84 -3.87 -1.74
C TYR A 46 1.80 -4.04 -2.93
N VAL A 47 3.11 -3.95 -2.68
CA VAL A 47 4.16 -4.18 -3.69
C VAL A 47 4.73 -5.59 -3.52
N TRP A 48 4.97 -6.29 -4.62
CA TRP A 48 5.50 -7.65 -4.60
C TRP A 48 6.86 -7.75 -3.90
N ASP A 49 7.74 -6.78 -4.13
CA ASP A 49 9.05 -6.74 -3.48
C ASP A 49 8.90 -6.71 -1.95
N THR A 50 8.05 -5.82 -1.42
CA THR A 50 7.73 -5.76 0.02
C THR A 50 7.14 -7.07 0.54
N PHE A 51 6.28 -7.73 -0.24
CA PHE A 51 5.69 -9.02 0.15
C PHE A 51 6.76 -10.12 0.25
N PHE A 52 7.67 -10.21 -0.73
CA PHE A 52 8.71 -11.23 -0.75
C PHE A 52 9.83 -10.97 0.27
N ASP A 53 10.06 -9.71 0.66
CA ASP A 53 11.00 -9.34 1.72
C ASP A 53 10.40 -9.50 3.14
N SER A 54 9.11 -9.77 3.26
CA SER A 54 8.42 -9.93 4.54
C SER A 54 8.75 -11.27 5.22
N PRO A 55 8.47 -11.43 6.54
CA PRO A 55 8.70 -12.69 7.23
C PRO A 55 8.02 -13.88 6.53
N SER A 56 8.79 -14.94 6.33
CA SER A 56 8.30 -16.19 5.73
C SER A 56 7.25 -16.88 6.61
N VAL A 57 6.43 -17.71 5.97
CA VAL A 57 5.56 -18.68 6.65
C VAL A 57 6.37 -19.73 7.43
N SER A 58 5.71 -20.41 8.37
CA SER A 58 6.32 -21.51 9.12
C SER A 58 6.66 -22.71 8.21
N LEU A 59 7.58 -23.57 8.68
CA LEU A 59 8.04 -24.73 7.90
C LEU A 59 6.93 -25.74 7.61
N ASP A 60 5.94 -25.83 8.48
CA ASP A 60 4.78 -26.71 8.41
C ASP A 60 3.58 -26.07 7.69
N PHE A 61 3.72 -24.82 7.21
CA PHE A 61 2.63 -24.12 6.55
C PHE A 61 2.19 -24.84 5.28
N MET A 62 0.92 -25.27 5.26
CA MET A 62 0.31 -25.97 4.13
C MET A 62 0.97 -27.32 3.77
N GLU A 63 1.48 -28.06 4.76
CA GLU A 63 1.96 -29.45 4.56
C GLU A 63 0.91 -30.34 3.87
N ASP A 64 -0.38 -30.12 4.16
CA ASP A 64 -1.50 -30.69 3.39
C ASP A 64 -2.58 -29.64 3.12
N ARG A 65 -2.84 -29.38 1.84
CA ARG A 65 -3.88 -28.44 1.36
C ARG A 65 -5.30 -29.00 1.53
N ASN A 66 -5.47 -30.31 1.73
CA ASN A 66 -6.77 -30.99 1.88
C ASN A 66 -7.79 -30.63 0.78
N GLN A 67 -7.33 -30.47 -0.46
CA GLN A 67 -8.21 -30.06 -1.57
C GLN A 67 -9.21 -31.19 -1.90
N PRO A 68 -10.53 -30.92 -1.94
CA PRO A 68 -11.52 -31.93 -2.32
C PRO A 68 -11.32 -32.41 -3.76
N LYS A 69 -11.76 -33.64 -4.05
CA LYS A 69 -11.81 -34.14 -5.43
C LYS A 69 -12.84 -33.33 -6.21
N VAL A 70 -12.46 -32.93 -7.43
CA VAL A 70 -13.40 -32.34 -8.38
C VAL A 70 -14.44 -33.39 -8.73
N GLN A 71 -15.72 -32.99 -8.71
CA GLN A 71 -16.87 -33.86 -8.99
C GLN A 71 -17.04 -34.12 -10.49
#